data_AF-A0A660WT89-F1
#
_entry.id   AF-A0A660WT89-F1
#
_cell.length_a   1.000
_cell.length_b   1.000
_cell.length_c   1.000
_cell.angle_alpha   90.00
_cell.angle_beta   90.00
_cell.angle_gamma   90.00
#
_symmetry.space_group_name_H-M   'P 1'
#
loop_
_entity.id
_entity.type
_entity.pdbx_description
1 polymer ?
#
loop_
_entity_poly.entity_id
_entity_poly.type
_entity_poly.pdbx_seq_one_letter_code
_entity_poly.pdbx_strand_id
1 'polypeptide(L)'
;MGVILESLGEKEKAIKMYKKALEINPSYLPPYSNLALLYEEMNDIPNATFYWKKRYLLGKDARDKWWIKAAQHLAKLGAYSEARKEYLKMKVKPFYREVSQKISQEKLKKIEEANLHFRMGCEYLNQKKIKEAIDELEIAFRINPPDEILKKEIRYYLEKAREERTKQEARRYIEEALTHLDKNEYALTVEKLKDALSVIFSTQNNP
;
A
#
# COMPACT_ATOMS: atom_id res chain seq x y z
N MET A 1 9.69 39.99 30.13
CA MET A 1 8.75 40.74 31.00
C MET A 1 7.32 40.21 30.93
N GLY A 2 6.68 40.11 29.75
CA GLY A 2 5.30 39.59 29.64
C GLY A 2 5.09 38.20 30.26
N VAL A 3 5.96 37.23 29.93
CA VAL A 3 5.91 35.85 30.47
C VAL A 3 6.14 35.81 32.00
N ILE A 4 6.95 36.73 32.54
CA ILE A 4 7.21 36.81 33.98
C ILE A 4 5.96 37.34 34.71
N LEU A 5 5.31 38.37 34.16
CA LEU A 5 4.07 38.91 34.73
C LEU A 5 2.90 37.92 34.68
N GLU A 6 2.84 37.13 33.62
CA GLU A 6 1.90 36.02 33.48
C GLU A 6 2.13 34.95 34.55
N SER A 7 3.38 34.57 34.80
CA SER A 7 3.72 33.62 35.88
C SER A 7 3.44 34.16 37.29
N LEU A 8 3.31 35.47 37.45
CA LEU A 8 2.94 36.15 38.69
C LEU A 8 1.42 36.37 38.84
N GLY A 9 0.61 35.88 37.89
CA GLY A 9 -0.85 36.04 37.90
C GLY A 9 -1.35 37.42 37.46
N GLU A 10 -0.46 38.33 37.04
CA GLU A 10 -0.80 39.70 36.64
C GLU A 10 -1.20 39.79 35.17
N LYS A 11 -2.31 39.14 34.82
CA LYS A 11 -2.79 38.96 33.43
C LYS A 11 -2.96 40.29 32.69
N GLU A 12 -3.55 41.30 33.32
CA GLU A 12 -3.77 42.61 32.69
C GLU A 12 -2.46 43.34 32.38
N LYS A 13 -1.45 43.19 33.25
CA LYS A 13 -0.12 43.79 33.00
C LYS A 13 0.61 43.02 31.90
N ALA A 14 0.49 41.69 31.85
CA ALA A 14 1.01 40.88 30.76
C ALA A 14 0.40 41.29 29.40
N ILE A 15 -0.92 41.49 29.33
CA ILE A 15 -1.60 41.99 28.11
C ILE A 15 -1.02 43.32 27.66
N LYS A 16 -0.86 44.29 28.58
CA LYS A 16 -0.27 45.61 28.27
C LYS A 16 1.15 45.47 27.69
N MET A 17 1.97 44.59 28.27
CA MET A 17 3.33 44.37 27.77
C MET A 17 3.35 43.70 26.40
N TYR A 18 2.51 42.70 26.16
CA TYR A 18 2.43 42.06 24.85
C TYR A 18 1.90 43.00 23.77
N LYS A 19 0.92 43.86 24.09
CA LYS A 19 0.43 44.90 23.16
C LYS A 19 1.52 45.91 22.81
N LYS A 20 2.29 46.40 23.78
CA LYS A 20 3.46 47.26 23.53
C LYS A 20 4.50 46.58 22.63
N ALA A 21 4.74 45.28 22.82
CA ALA A 21 5.66 44.54 21.95
C ALA A 21 5.17 44.51 20.49
N LEU A 22 3.86 44.44 20.28
CA LEU A 22 3.25 44.52 18.94
C LEU A 22 3.23 45.93 18.36
N GLU A 23 3.16 46.97 19.19
CA GLU A 23 3.33 48.37 18.75
C GLU A 23 4.75 48.61 18.23
N ILE A 24 5.76 48.07 18.93
CA ILE A 24 7.17 48.20 18.54
C ILE A 24 7.47 47.35 17.29
N ASN A 25 6.99 46.11 17.25
CA ASN A 25 7.19 45.22 16.13
C ASN A 25 5.92 44.40 15.82
N PRO A 26 5.10 44.87 14.85
CA PRO A 26 3.89 44.16 14.42
C PRO A 26 4.16 42.79 13.78
N SER A 27 5.38 42.52 13.32
CA SER A 27 5.75 41.21 12.76
C SER A 27 6.22 40.21 13.83
N TYR A 28 6.37 40.66 15.08
CA TYR A 28 6.83 39.80 16.16
C TYR A 28 5.73 38.82 16.56
N LEU A 29 5.92 37.54 16.21
CA LEU A 29 4.90 36.50 16.33
C LEU A 29 4.56 36.04 17.77
N PRO A 30 5.52 35.89 18.71
CA PRO A 30 5.24 35.34 20.05
C PRO A 30 4.16 36.09 20.86
N PRO A 31 4.12 37.44 20.89
CA PRO A 31 3.06 38.16 21.61
C PRO A 31 1.65 37.83 21.12
N TYR A 32 1.45 37.54 19.82
CA TYR A 32 0.13 37.12 19.33
C TYR A 32 -0.30 35.78 19.94
N SER A 33 0.61 34.80 20.05
CA SER A 33 0.30 33.52 20.70
C SER A 33 0.02 33.68 22.18
N ASN A 34 0.82 34.48 22.89
CA ASN A 34 0.67 34.67 24.32
C ASN A 34 -0.60 35.45 24.67
N LEU A 35 -0.94 36.49 23.89
CA LEU A 35 -2.22 37.19 24.03
C LEU A 35 -3.40 36.23 23.79
N ALA A 36 -3.34 35.42 22.73
CA ALA A 36 -4.42 34.50 22.42
C ALA A 36 -4.66 33.46 23.53
N LEU A 37 -3.59 32.86 24.07
CA LEU A 37 -3.67 31.94 25.22
C LEU A 37 -4.25 32.63 26.45
N LEU A 38 -3.78 33.83 26.78
CA LEU A 38 -4.25 34.54 27.96
C LEU A 38 -5.73 34.92 27.86
N TYR A 39 -6.20 35.30 26.67
CA TYR A 39 -7.63 35.54 26.42
C TYR A 39 -8.46 34.24 26.46
N GLU A 40 -7.92 33.10 26.02
CA GLU A 40 -8.59 31.79 26.23
C GLU A 40 -8.74 31.47 27.72
N GLU A 41 -7.69 31.71 28.52
CA GLU A 41 -7.75 31.50 29.97
C GLU A 41 -8.73 32.43 30.68
N MET A 42 -8.96 33.63 30.14
CA MET A 42 -9.96 34.57 30.62
C MET A 42 -11.37 34.28 30.07
N ASN A 43 -11.53 33.22 29.27
CA ASN A 43 -12.76 32.87 28.57
C ASN A 43 -13.27 33.96 27.60
N ASP A 44 -12.38 34.88 27.18
CA ASP A 44 -12.66 35.91 26.18
C ASP A 44 -12.37 35.34 24.78
N ILE A 45 -13.31 34.52 24.32
CA ILE A 45 -13.23 33.82 23.04
C ILE A 45 -13.08 34.78 21.83
N PRO A 46 -13.77 35.94 21.77
CA PRO A 46 -13.58 36.91 20.69
C PRO A 46 -12.14 37.40 20.57
N ASN A 47 -11.52 37.84 21.66
CA ASN A 47 -10.13 38.31 21.62
C ASN A 47 -9.14 37.16 21.37
N ALA A 48 -9.35 35.99 21.99
CA ALA A 48 -8.54 34.80 21.74
C ALA A 48 -8.49 34.45 20.24
N THR A 49 -9.67 34.41 19.61
CA THR A 49 -9.82 34.14 18.18
C THR A 49 -9.07 35.18 17.33
N PHE A 50 -9.19 36.47 17.68
CA PHE A 50 -8.53 37.54 16.96
C PHE A 50 -7.00 37.37 16.94
N TYR A 51 -6.39 37.16 18.11
CA TYR A 51 -4.94 37.03 18.22
C TYR A 51 -4.42 35.71 17.63
N TRP A 52 -5.17 34.61 17.77
CA TRP A 52 -4.82 33.37 17.08
C TRP A 52 -4.87 33.51 15.56
N LYS A 53 -5.88 34.19 15.02
CA LYS A 53 -6.00 34.44 13.59
C LYS A 53 -4.84 35.30 13.08
N LYS A 54 -4.46 36.36 13.82
CA LYS A 54 -3.27 37.16 13.48
C LYS A 54 -1.99 36.32 13.50
N ARG A 55 -1.81 35.49 14.54
CA ARG A 55 -0.66 34.57 14.63
C ARG A 55 -0.58 33.60 13.46
N TYR A 56 -1.73 33.05 13.05
CA TYR A 56 -1.85 32.09 11.95
C TYR A 56 -1.54 32.75 10.60
N LEU A 57 -2.08 33.95 10.34
CA LEU A 57 -1.89 34.65 9.06
C LEU A 57 -0.46 35.19 8.89
N LEU A 58 0.14 35.71 9.95
CA LEU A 58 1.48 36.31 9.90
C LEU A 58 2.61 35.28 9.91
N GLY A 59 2.40 34.14 10.56
CA GLY A 59 3.43 33.11 10.73
C GLY A 59 3.26 31.91 9.81
N LYS A 60 2.73 32.08 8.59
CA LYS A 60 2.38 30.99 7.66
C LYS A 60 3.60 30.21 7.15
N ASP A 61 4.18 29.38 8.01
CA ASP A 61 5.24 28.41 7.73
C ASP A 61 4.88 27.06 8.38
N ALA A 62 4.83 25.99 7.59
CA ALA A 62 4.50 24.65 8.07
C ALA A 62 5.56 24.06 9.02
N ARG A 63 6.77 24.64 9.08
CA ARG A 63 7.83 24.27 10.03
C ARG A 63 7.69 25.02 11.36
N ASP A 64 6.89 26.07 11.41
CA ASP A 64 6.62 26.81 12.64
C ASP A 64 5.58 26.06 13.49
N LYS A 65 6.05 25.46 14.59
CA LYS A 65 5.19 24.75 15.55
C LYS A 65 4.04 25.62 16.07
N TRP A 66 4.26 26.92 16.26
CA TRP A 66 3.24 27.84 16.78
C TRP A 66 2.20 28.24 15.73
N TRP A 67 2.54 28.15 14.45
CA TRP A 67 1.56 28.28 13.38
C TRP A 67 0.58 27.10 13.35
N ILE A 68 1.09 25.87 13.48
CA ILE A 68 0.26 24.66 13.61
C ILE A 68 -0.63 24.74 14.85
N LYS A 69 -0.07 25.18 15.99
CA LYS A 69 -0.85 25.41 17.23
C LYS A 69 -1.95 26.45 17.00
N ALA A 70 -1.65 27.57 16.36
CA ALA A 70 -2.67 28.58 16.05
C ALA A 70 -3.82 27.99 15.22
N ALA A 71 -3.51 27.18 14.22
CA ALA A 71 -4.52 26.47 13.42
C ALA A 71 -5.36 25.49 14.26
N GLN A 72 -4.73 24.78 15.20
CA GLN A 72 -5.39 23.87 16.13
C GLN A 72 -6.36 24.61 17.07
N HIS A 73 -5.93 25.71 17.68
CA HIS A 73 -6.78 26.52 18.56
C HIS A 73 -7.95 27.11 17.78
N LEU A 74 -7.71 27.69 16.60
CA LEU A 74 -8.76 28.19 15.71
C LEU A 74 -9.76 27.09 15.29
N ALA A 75 -9.28 25.87 15.08
CA ALA A 75 -10.14 24.72 14.79
C ALA A 75 -11.01 24.32 15.99
N LYS A 76 -10.45 24.34 17.21
CA LYS A 76 -11.16 24.03 18.46
C LYS A 76 -12.23 25.07 18.79
N LEU A 77 -11.91 26.35 18.59
CA LEU A 77 -12.84 27.47 18.82
C LEU A 77 -13.94 27.57 17.74
N GLY A 78 -13.84 26.81 16.65
CA GLY A 78 -14.83 26.80 15.55
C GLY A 78 -14.87 28.10 14.72
N ALA A 79 -13.97 29.04 14.98
CA ALA A 79 -14.08 30.42 14.52
C ALA A 79 -13.33 30.73 13.21
N TYR A 80 -12.62 29.76 12.62
CA TYR A 80 -11.93 29.97 11.34
C TYR A 80 -11.85 28.68 10.50
N SER A 81 -12.75 28.59 9.52
CA SER A 81 -12.97 27.39 8.70
C SER A 81 -11.77 27.00 7.84
N GLU A 82 -10.99 27.97 7.35
CA GLU A 82 -9.79 27.73 6.55
C GLU A 82 -8.68 27.06 7.35
N ALA A 83 -8.31 27.63 8.51
CA ALA A 83 -7.30 27.00 9.36
C ALA A 83 -7.76 25.63 9.88
N ARG A 84 -9.06 25.45 10.13
CA ARG A 84 -9.63 24.14 10.47
C ARG A 84 -9.41 23.12 9.34
N LYS A 85 -9.75 23.47 8.10
CA LYS A 85 -9.52 22.60 6.93
C LYS A 85 -8.04 22.25 6.81
N GLU A 86 -7.16 23.23 6.94
CA GLU A 86 -5.72 23.05 6.77
C GLU A 86 -5.09 22.22 7.88
N TYR A 87 -5.46 22.47 9.14
CA TYR A 87 -5.06 21.66 10.30
C TYR A 87 -5.50 20.20 10.15
N LEU A 88 -6.74 19.96 9.71
CA LEU A 88 -7.24 18.61 9.47
C LEU A 88 -6.44 17.91 8.35
N LYS A 89 -6.15 18.61 7.25
CA LYS A 89 -5.29 18.06 6.18
C LYS A 89 -3.92 17.66 6.71
N MET A 90 -3.28 18.50 7.53
CA MET A 90 -1.97 18.18 8.14
C MET A 90 -2.02 16.96 9.04
N LYS A 91 -3.10 16.80 9.82
CA LYS A 91 -3.27 15.65 10.71
C LYS A 91 -3.52 14.35 9.94
N VAL A 92 -4.27 14.41 8.84
CA VAL A 92 -4.65 13.23 8.04
C VAL A 92 -3.55 12.81 7.06
N LYS A 93 -2.75 13.75 6.53
CA LYS A 93 -1.73 13.47 5.51
C LYS A 93 -0.70 12.39 5.92
N PRO A 94 -0.15 12.38 7.15
CA PRO A 94 0.74 11.31 7.60
C PRO A 94 0.05 9.95 7.64
N PHE A 95 -1.20 9.89 8.12
CA PHE A 95 -1.96 8.64 8.18
C PHE A 95 -2.27 8.10 6.78
N TYR A 96 -2.70 8.97 5.86
CA TYR A 96 -2.91 8.58 4.47
C TYR A 96 -1.62 8.03 3.83
N ARG A 97 -0.48 8.68 4.09
CA ARG A 97 0.83 8.22 3.61
C ARG A 97 1.20 6.84 4.18
N GLU A 98 1.00 6.64 5.47
CA GLU A 98 1.27 5.37 6.15
C GLU A 98 0.42 4.23 5.57
N VAL A 99 -0.89 4.44 5.44
CA VAL A 99 -1.81 3.46 4.86
C VAL A 99 -1.44 3.16 3.41
N SER A 100 -1.16 4.18 2.60
CA SER A 100 -0.72 3.99 1.21
C SER A 100 0.57 3.19 1.12
N GLN A 101 1.53 3.44 2.02
CA GLN A 101 2.81 2.71 2.05
C GLN A 101 2.61 1.25 2.43
N LYS A 102 1.79 0.97 3.45
CA LYS A 102 1.45 -0.40 3.88
C LYS A 102 0.77 -1.18 2.75
N ILE A 103 -0.22 -0.59 2.08
CA ILE A 103 -0.89 -1.21 0.93
C ILE A 103 0.12 -1.52 -0.18
N SER A 104 1.03 -0.59 -0.49
CA SER A 104 2.07 -0.82 -1.51
C SER A 104 3.02 -1.94 -1.11
N GLN A 105 3.43 -2.01 0.16
CA GLN A 105 4.30 -3.09 0.67
C GLN A 105 3.61 -4.45 0.62
N GLU A 106 2.33 -4.53 1.01
CA GLU A 106 1.55 -5.77 0.92
C GLU A 106 1.37 -6.24 -0.52
N LYS A 107 1.11 -5.31 -1.45
CA LYS A 107 1.05 -5.61 -2.89
C LYS A 107 2.38 -6.16 -3.39
N LEU A 108 3.50 -5.53 -3.03
CA LEU A 108 4.83 -5.96 -3.43
C LEU A 108 5.14 -7.36 -2.88
N LYS A 109 4.86 -7.59 -1.59
CA LYS A 109 5.06 -8.89 -0.95
C LYS A 109 4.29 -10.01 -1.67
N LYS A 110 3.03 -9.77 -2.05
CA LYS A 110 2.24 -10.74 -2.83
C LYS A 110 2.84 -11.03 -4.21
N ILE A 111 3.39 -10.01 -4.87
CA ILE A 111 4.08 -10.17 -6.16
C ILE A 111 5.34 -11.01 -5.98
N GLU A 112 6.16 -10.73 -4.96
CA GLU A 112 7.40 -11.46 -4.67
C GLU A 112 7.13 -12.93 -4.32
N GLU A 113 6.15 -13.18 -3.46
CA GLU A 113 5.73 -14.53 -3.06
C GLU A 113 5.22 -15.33 -4.26
N ALA A 114 4.34 -14.75 -5.08
CA ALA A 114 3.85 -15.40 -6.28
C ALA A 114 4.98 -15.69 -7.29
N ASN A 115 5.92 -14.74 -7.46
CA ASN A 115 7.07 -14.91 -8.34
C ASN A 115 8.01 -16.03 -7.89
N LEU A 116 8.20 -16.19 -6.57
CA LEU A 116 9.03 -17.26 -6.03
C LEU A 116 8.46 -18.63 -6.44
N HIS A 117 7.18 -18.87 -6.15
CA HIS A 117 6.48 -20.10 -6.52
C HIS A 117 6.41 -20.29 -8.04
N PHE A 118 6.17 -19.22 -8.80
CA PHE A 118 6.18 -19.28 -10.26
C PHE A 118 7.54 -19.75 -10.81
N ARG A 119 8.65 -19.19 -10.31
CA ARG A 119 10.00 -19.60 -10.71
C ARG A 119 10.31 -21.05 -10.34
N MET A 120 9.91 -21.49 -9.14
CA MET A 120 10.04 -22.88 -8.73
C MET A 120 9.24 -23.82 -9.64
N GLY A 121 8.01 -23.45 -9.99
CA GLY A 121 7.18 -24.17 -10.95
C GLY A 121 7.83 -24.31 -12.32
N CYS A 122 8.38 -23.21 -12.87
CA CYS A 122 9.13 -23.25 -14.13
C CYS A 122 10.39 -24.13 -14.05
N GLU A 123 11.11 -24.10 -12.92
CA GLU A 123 12.29 -24.93 -12.71
C GLU A 123 11.93 -26.42 -12.66
N TYR A 124 10.83 -26.79 -11.99
CA TYR A 124 10.33 -28.17 -12.00
C TYR A 124 9.87 -28.61 -13.40
N LEU A 125 9.29 -27.72 -14.21
CA LEU A 125 8.99 -28.02 -15.61
C LEU A 125 10.25 -28.34 -16.42
N ASN A 126 11.33 -27.56 -16.23
CA ASN A 126 12.62 -27.83 -16.88
C ASN A 126 13.19 -29.20 -16.48
N GLN A 127 12.98 -29.60 -15.23
CA GLN A 127 13.36 -30.91 -14.70
C GLN A 127 12.38 -32.04 -15.09
N LYS A 128 11.32 -31.75 -15.85
CA LYS A 128 10.22 -32.68 -16.20
C LYS A 128 9.47 -33.25 -15.00
N LYS A 129 9.57 -32.61 -13.83
CA LYS A 129 8.84 -32.93 -12.60
C LYS A 129 7.46 -32.26 -12.63
N ILE A 130 6.57 -32.79 -13.45
CA ILE A 130 5.32 -32.11 -13.82
C ILE A 130 4.37 -31.93 -12.63
N LYS A 131 4.33 -32.90 -11.71
CA LYS A 131 3.45 -32.81 -10.54
C LYS A 131 3.87 -31.67 -9.62
N GLU A 132 5.15 -31.63 -9.27
CA GLU A 132 5.77 -30.59 -8.44
C GLU A 132 5.65 -29.21 -9.10
N ALA A 133 5.80 -29.15 -10.42
CA ALA A 133 5.57 -27.92 -11.17
C ALA A 133 4.14 -27.39 -11.04
N ILE A 134 3.13 -28.26 -11.20
CA ILE A 134 1.73 -27.88 -11.06
C ILE A 134 1.46 -27.39 -9.63
N ASP A 135 1.94 -28.10 -8.62
CA ASP A 135 1.74 -27.74 -7.21
C ASP A 135 2.26 -26.32 -6.91
N GLU A 136 3.49 -26.00 -7.35
CA GLU A 136 4.06 -24.66 -7.18
C GLU A 136 3.33 -23.58 -7.98
N LEU A 137 2.95 -23.87 -9.24
CA LEU A 137 2.19 -22.94 -10.07
C LEU A 137 0.78 -22.67 -9.53
N GLU A 138 0.15 -23.66 -8.90
CA GLU A 138 -1.14 -23.48 -8.22
C GLU A 138 -1.02 -22.62 -6.96
N ILE A 139 0.07 -22.74 -6.21
CA ILE A 139 0.35 -21.84 -5.08
C ILE A 139 0.52 -20.41 -5.60
N ALA A 140 1.35 -20.21 -6.63
CA ALA A 140 1.55 -18.91 -7.27
C ALA A 140 0.22 -18.29 -7.75
N PHE A 141 -0.66 -19.10 -8.34
CA PHE A 141 -1.98 -18.68 -8.80
C PHE A 141 -2.90 -18.29 -7.64
N ARG A 142 -2.90 -19.06 -6.55
CA ARG A 142 -3.74 -18.84 -5.36
C ARG A 142 -3.38 -17.56 -4.61
N ILE A 143 -2.10 -17.18 -4.60
CA ILE A 143 -1.64 -15.90 -4.03
C ILE A 143 -2.34 -14.70 -4.70
N ASN A 144 -2.79 -14.87 -5.95
CA ASN A 144 -3.54 -13.89 -6.72
C ASN A 144 -2.84 -12.51 -6.72
N PRO A 145 -1.60 -12.44 -7.25
CA PRO A 145 -0.81 -11.23 -7.19
C PRO A 145 -1.52 -10.08 -7.92
N PRO A 146 -1.41 -8.82 -7.45
CA PRO A 146 -2.05 -7.68 -8.10
C PRO A 146 -1.51 -7.39 -9.51
N ASP A 147 -0.38 -7.98 -9.90
CA ASP A 147 0.22 -7.86 -11.22
C ASP A 147 -0.52 -8.75 -12.25
N GLU A 148 -1.18 -8.11 -13.21
CA GLU A 148 -1.96 -8.77 -14.27
C GLU A 148 -1.09 -9.49 -15.31
N ILE A 149 0.15 -9.05 -15.52
CA ILE A 149 1.07 -9.73 -16.44
C ILE A 149 1.49 -11.06 -15.79
N LEU A 150 1.94 -11.00 -14.53
CA LEU A 150 2.35 -12.18 -13.78
C LEU A 150 1.20 -13.20 -13.66
N LYS A 151 -0.03 -12.74 -13.40
CA LYS A 151 -1.22 -13.62 -13.40
C LYS A 151 -1.42 -14.37 -14.71
N LYS A 152 -1.26 -13.68 -15.84
CA LYS A 152 -1.41 -14.30 -17.16
C LYS A 152 -0.31 -15.31 -17.43
N GLU A 153 0.93 -14.98 -17.05
CA GLU A 153 2.06 -15.90 -17.16
C GLU A 153 1.86 -17.16 -16.33
N ILE A 154 1.54 -17.01 -15.04
CA ILE A 154 1.24 -18.15 -14.15
C ILE A 154 0.15 -19.03 -14.75
N ARG A 155 -0.94 -18.44 -15.23
CA ARG A 155 -2.04 -19.19 -15.86
C ARG A 155 -1.56 -19.96 -17.10
N TYR A 156 -0.81 -19.30 -17.98
CA TYR A 156 -0.28 -19.92 -19.18
C TYR A 156 0.58 -21.15 -18.85
N TYR A 157 1.54 -21.01 -17.93
CA TYR A 157 2.41 -22.11 -17.54
C TYR A 157 1.67 -23.22 -16.79
N LEU A 158 0.67 -22.87 -15.97
CA LEU A 158 -0.14 -23.86 -15.27
C LEU A 158 -0.96 -24.71 -16.25
N GLU A 159 -1.58 -24.09 -17.27
CA GLU A 159 -2.30 -24.82 -18.31
C GLU A 159 -1.35 -25.70 -19.14
N LYS A 160 -0.18 -25.18 -19.51
CA LYS A 160 0.87 -25.96 -20.19
C LYS A 160 1.30 -27.18 -19.37
N ALA A 161 1.49 -27.01 -18.06
CA ALA A 161 1.88 -28.09 -17.16
C ALA A 161 0.78 -29.17 -17.05
N ARG A 162 -0.49 -28.75 -16.98
CA ARG A 162 -1.65 -29.66 -16.95
C ARG A 162 -1.81 -30.44 -18.24
N GLU A 163 -1.59 -29.79 -19.38
CA GLU A 163 -1.59 -30.45 -20.68
C GLU A 163 -0.48 -31.51 -20.75
N GLU A 164 0.74 -31.17 -20.34
CA GLU A 164 1.88 -32.10 -20.31
C GLU A 164 1.60 -33.29 -19.38
N ARG A 165 0.99 -33.05 -18.21
CA ARG A 165 0.57 -34.12 -17.30
C ARG A 165 -0.43 -35.06 -17.98
N THR A 166 -1.41 -34.50 -18.69
CA THR A 166 -2.43 -35.29 -19.39
C THR A 166 -1.79 -36.14 -20.49
N LYS A 167 -0.81 -35.59 -21.22
CA LYS A 167 -0.01 -36.33 -22.21
C LYS A 167 0.78 -37.46 -21.56
N GLN A 168 1.43 -37.22 -20.42
CA GLN A 168 2.17 -38.26 -19.68
C GLN A 168 1.25 -39.39 -19.18
N GLU A 169 0.07 -39.04 -18.66
CA GLU A 169 -0.93 -40.03 -18.21
C GLU A 169 -1.46 -40.86 -19.38
N ALA A 170 -1.85 -40.21 -20.50
CA ALA A 170 -2.31 -40.89 -21.71
C ALA A 170 -1.23 -41.84 -22.27
N ARG A 171 0.02 -41.37 -22.33
CA ARG A 171 1.16 -42.19 -22.75
C ARG A 171 1.31 -43.42 -21.87
N ARG A 172 1.25 -43.26 -20.54
CA ARG A 172 1.37 -44.37 -19.59
C ARG A 172 0.28 -45.42 -19.82
N TYR A 173 -0.98 -45.00 -19.99
CA TYR A 173 -2.08 -45.93 -20.26
C TYR A 173 -1.92 -46.68 -21.58
N ILE A 174 -1.44 -46.01 -22.63
CA ILE A 174 -1.20 -46.67 -23.92
C ILE A 174 -0.05 -47.67 -23.81
N GLU A 175 1.06 -47.29 -23.15
CA GLU A 175 2.21 -48.18 -22.92
C GLU A 175 1.80 -49.41 -22.12
N GLU A 176 0.98 -49.25 -21.08
CA GLU A 176 0.41 -50.35 -20.28
C GLU A 176 -0.54 -51.24 -21.11
N ALA A 177 -1.42 -50.66 -21.94
CA ALA A 177 -2.29 -51.46 -22.81
C ALA A 177 -1.47 -52.31 -23.80
N LEU A 178 -0.37 -51.77 -24.32
CA LEU A 178 0.53 -52.46 -25.26
C LEU A 178 1.31 -53.62 -24.63
N THR A 179 1.52 -53.66 -23.31
CA THR A 179 2.19 -54.80 -22.65
C THR A 179 1.26 -56.01 -22.48
N HIS A 180 -0.05 -55.80 -22.50
CA HIS A 180 -1.06 -56.84 -22.29
C HIS A 180 -1.65 -57.42 -23.59
N LEU A 181 -1.40 -56.80 -24.74
CA LEU A 181 -1.92 -57.25 -26.04
C LEU A 181 -0.99 -58.27 -26.70
N ASP A 182 -1.53 -59.41 -27.13
CA ASP A 182 -0.85 -60.28 -28.08
C ASP A 182 -0.81 -59.60 -29.46
N LYS A 183 0.40 -59.37 -29.96
CA LYS A 183 0.63 -58.65 -31.22
C LYS A 183 0.11 -59.39 -32.45
N ASN A 184 -0.06 -60.71 -32.36
CA ASN A 184 -0.52 -61.53 -33.48
C ASN A 184 -2.05 -61.58 -33.57
N GLU A 185 -2.77 -61.54 -32.44
CA GLU A 185 -4.24 -61.54 -32.41
C GLU A 185 -4.84 -60.14 -32.53
N TYR A 186 -4.12 -59.10 -32.10
CA TYR A 186 -4.64 -57.73 -32.00
C TYR A 186 -3.83 -56.70 -32.80
N ALA A 187 -3.28 -57.09 -33.96
CA ALA A 187 -2.40 -56.26 -34.79
C ALA A 187 -2.98 -54.85 -35.10
N LEU A 188 -4.25 -54.76 -35.52
CA LEU A 188 -4.91 -53.48 -35.82
C LEU A 188 -5.05 -52.58 -34.58
N THR A 189 -5.29 -53.17 -33.40
CA THR A 189 -5.40 -52.43 -32.14
C THR A 189 -4.04 -51.88 -31.71
N VAL A 190 -2.99 -52.69 -31.87
CA VAL A 190 -1.60 -52.29 -31.61
C VAL A 190 -1.18 -51.14 -32.53
N GLU A 191 -1.57 -51.17 -33.81
CA GLU A 191 -1.30 -50.09 -34.77
C GLU A 191 -1.99 -48.79 -34.35
N LYS A 192 -3.30 -48.83 -34.04
CA LYS A 192 -4.05 -47.66 -33.56
C LYS A 192 -3.46 -47.02 -32.30
N LEU A 193 -2.97 -47.84 -31.36
CA LEU A 193 -2.32 -47.35 -30.13
C LEU A 193 -0.96 -46.70 -30.42
N LYS A 194 -0.19 -47.24 -31.36
CA LYS A 194 1.07 -46.61 -31.82
C LYS A 194 0.81 -45.29 -32.55
N ASP A 195 -0.24 -45.22 -33.36
CA ASP A 195 -0.65 -43.98 -34.02
C ASP A 195 -1.04 -42.92 -32.98
N ALA A 196 -1.82 -43.29 -31.96
CA ALA A 196 -2.18 -42.39 -30.87
C ALA A 196 -0.95 -41.86 -30.10
N LEU A 197 0.07 -42.70 -29.85
CA LEU A 197 1.35 -42.25 -29.27
C LEU A 197 2.04 -41.24 -30.18
N SER A 198 2.07 -41.47 -31.50
CA SER A 198 2.73 -40.57 -32.45
C SER A 198 2.13 -39.15 -32.44
N VAL A 199 0.81 -39.04 -32.25
CA VAL A 199 0.09 -37.75 -32.14
C VAL A 199 0.46 -37.02 -30.84
N ILE A 200 0.64 -37.76 -29.73
CA ILE A 200 1.10 -37.17 -28.46
C ILE A 200 2.50 -36.54 -28.64
N PHE A 201 3.39 -37.19 -29.39
CA PHE A 201 4.75 -36.71 -29.65
C PHE A 201 4.85 -35.58 -30.70
N SER A 202 3.97 -35.53 -31.70
CA SER A 202 4.05 -34.54 -32.79
C SER A 202 3.77 -33.09 -32.37
N THR A 203 3.14 -32.89 -31.20
CA THR A 203 2.90 -31.56 -30.62
C THR A 203 4.13 -30.91 -29.98
N GLN A 204 5.29 -31.59 -29.94
CA GLN A 204 6.54 -31.03 -29.39
C GLN A 204 7.34 -30.15 -30.37
N ASN A 205 6.94 -30.06 -31.65
CA ASN A 205 7.61 -29.26 -32.67
C ASN A 205 6.71 -28.18 -33.26
N ASN A 206 6.50 -27.09 -32.51
CA ASN A 206 6.26 -25.79 -33.14
C ASN A 206 6.95 -24.72 -32.27
N PRO A 207 7.87 -23.92 -32.83
CA PRO A 207 8.59 -22.88 -32.10
C PRO A 207 7.68 -21.75 -31.61
#